data_AF-A0A0M2WFZ0-F1
#
_entry.id   AF-A0A0M2WFZ0-F1
#
_cell.length_a   1.000
_cell.length_b   1.000
_cell.length_c   1.000
_cell.angle_alpha   90.00
_cell.angle_beta   90.00
_cell.angle_gamma   90.00
#
_symmetry.space_group_name_H-M   'P 1'
#
loop_
_entity.id
_entity.type
_entity.pdbx_description
1 polymer ?
#
loop_
_entity_poly.entity_id
_entity_poly.type
_entity_poly.pdbx_seq_one_letter_code
_entity_poly.pdbx_strand_id
1 'polypeptide(L)'
;VASRGHGDGYKRKGPQPAAAALSGVVGLAWRLDRGALLVWTVGLSLYGLLIGSIVHGIGDEMGDSQVARDIVTRLGGSSAVEQAFIAVAFSMLGMIAAAFAVSLALRLHQEESTQRAEAVLAGSVSRRHWLTSHLVFAIGGPAVALLVAGLVTGLTYGAATGDIGATLPTVLGTAAAQLPAVWLPAAVAVTLFGFAPRWAPAAWGLLVGFIAVFMMGSLADAPHWLLDLEPFSHVPHVGIGSFTAVPLVWLLCLDAAAITLGVIGFRGRDLR
;
A
#
# COMPACT_ATOMS: atom_id res chain seq x y z
N VAL A 1 76.08 15.27 18.48
CA VAL A 1 74.92 14.52 19.03
C VAL A 1 73.79 15.53 19.21
N ALA A 2 73.03 15.86 18.16
CA ALA A 2 71.84 15.17 17.66
C ALA A 2 70.64 15.25 18.62
N SER A 3 69.70 16.18 18.35
CA SER A 3 68.27 15.94 18.53
C SER A 3 67.45 16.87 17.62
N ARG A 4 67.04 16.30 16.48
CA ARG A 4 66.04 16.86 15.56
C ARG A 4 64.68 16.84 16.23
N GLY A 5 64.06 18.01 16.42
CA GLY A 5 62.63 18.11 16.74
C GLY A 5 61.81 17.63 15.54
N HIS A 6 61.25 16.43 15.63
CA HIS A 6 60.23 15.96 14.70
C HIS A 6 58.91 16.59 15.13
N GLY A 7 58.47 17.60 14.38
CA GLY A 7 57.09 18.04 14.42
C GLY A 7 56.21 16.95 13.82
N ASP A 8 55.57 16.15 14.67
CA ASP A 8 54.50 15.26 14.26
C ASP A 8 53.29 16.10 13.86
N GLY A 9 53.28 16.50 12.59
CA GLY A 9 52.11 16.97 11.90
C GLY A 9 51.09 15.84 11.84
N TYR A 10 50.23 15.74 12.85
CA TYR A 10 48.95 15.06 12.74
C TYR A 10 48.16 15.75 11.62
N LYS A 11 48.38 15.31 10.39
CA LYS A 11 47.48 15.56 9.27
C LYS A 11 46.16 14.91 9.66
N ARG A 12 45.24 15.70 10.22
CA ARG A 12 43.82 15.35 10.25
C ARG A 12 43.46 14.93 8.84
N LYS A 13 43.19 13.64 8.68
CA LYS A 13 42.64 13.07 7.46
C LYS A 13 41.34 13.85 7.22
N GLY A 14 41.36 14.75 6.23
CA GLY A 14 40.18 15.53 5.87
C GLY A 14 39.00 14.58 5.64
N PRO A 15 37.75 15.01 5.89
CA PRO A 15 36.58 14.17 5.66
C PRO A 15 36.66 13.60 4.24
N GLN A 16 36.71 12.28 4.12
CA GLN A 16 36.54 11.64 2.82
C GLN A 16 35.17 12.08 2.30
N PRO A 17 35.04 12.55 1.05
CA PRO A 17 33.75 12.83 0.47
C PRO A 17 33.02 11.49 0.30
N ALA A 18 32.26 11.09 1.32
CA ALA A 18 31.27 10.04 1.20
C ALA A 18 30.27 10.52 0.14
N ALA A 19 30.05 9.71 -0.89
CA ALA A 19 29.14 10.04 -1.98
C ALA A 19 27.81 10.57 -1.42
N ALA A 20 27.41 11.77 -1.84
CA ALA A 20 26.25 12.49 -1.32
C ALA A 20 24.92 11.71 -1.42
N ALA A 21 24.88 10.63 -2.21
CA ALA A 21 23.76 9.69 -2.32
C ALA A 21 23.65 8.70 -1.14
N LEU A 22 24.72 8.52 -0.34
CA LEU A 22 24.79 7.57 0.77
C LEU A 22 24.81 8.22 2.17
N SER A 23 24.84 9.56 2.24
CA SER A 23 24.87 10.33 3.50
C SER A 23 23.53 10.99 3.87
N GLY A 24 22.49 10.83 3.05
CA GLY A 24 21.18 11.46 3.27
C GLY A 24 20.18 10.58 4.02
N VAL A 25 19.23 11.23 4.72
CA VAL A 25 18.07 10.60 5.40
C VAL A 25 17.33 9.61 4.50
N VAL A 26 17.28 9.86 3.19
CA VAL A 26 16.68 8.98 2.19
C VAL A 26 17.40 7.63 2.08
N GLY A 27 18.73 7.59 2.19
CA GLY A 27 19.50 6.35 2.15
C GLY A 27 19.35 5.50 3.41
N LEU A 28 19.17 6.14 4.57
CA LEU A 28 18.87 5.47 5.83
C LEU A 28 17.43 4.93 5.85
N ALA A 29 16.46 5.76 5.44
CA ALA A 29 15.05 5.36 5.29
C ALA A 29 14.92 4.16 4.32
N TRP A 30 15.60 4.21 3.16
CA TRP A 30 15.65 3.07 2.23
C TRP A 30 16.24 1.80 2.87
N ARG A 31 17.33 1.90 3.65
CA ARG A 31 17.91 0.71 4.32
C ARG A 31 17.00 0.12 5.39
N LEU A 32 16.22 0.95 6.09
CA LEU A 32 15.23 0.55 7.09
C LEU A 32 13.97 -0.03 6.45
N ASP A 33 13.51 0.55 5.35
CA ASP A 33 12.22 0.20 4.74
C ASP A 33 12.33 -0.89 3.67
N ARG A 34 13.51 -1.10 3.06
CA ARG A 34 13.70 -2.14 2.04
C ARG A 34 13.33 -3.54 2.54
N GLY A 35 13.57 -3.84 3.82
CA GLY A 35 13.25 -5.15 4.40
C GLY A 35 11.75 -5.38 4.47
N ALA A 36 11.01 -4.39 4.95
CA ALA A 36 9.55 -4.42 4.96
C ALA A 36 9.00 -4.43 3.53
N LEU A 37 9.50 -3.58 2.64
CA LEU A 37 9.07 -3.52 1.25
C LEU A 37 9.29 -4.86 0.55
N LEU A 38 10.43 -5.52 0.75
CA LEU A 38 10.68 -6.86 0.21
C LEU A 38 9.70 -7.89 0.77
N VAL A 39 9.51 -7.95 2.09
CA VAL A 39 8.59 -8.92 2.72
C VAL A 39 7.15 -8.72 2.23
N TRP A 40 6.67 -7.48 2.20
CA TRP A 40 5.33 -7.15 1.72
C TRP A 40 5.16 -7.42 0.23
N THR A 41 6.15 -7.04 -0.60
CA THR A 41 6.11 -7.30 -2.04
C THR A 41 6.12 -8.80 -2.32
N VAL A 42 6.96 -9.58 -1.62
CA VAL A 42 6.98 -11.04 -1.74
C VAL A 42 5.67 -11.64 -1.28
N GLY A 43 5.13 -11.25 -0.12
CA GLY A 43 3.86 -11.74 0.39
C GLY A 43 2.68 -11.46 -0.55
N LEU A 44 2.57 -10.22 -1.03
CA LEU A 44 1.55 -9.81 -2.00
C LEU A 44 1.72 -10.55 -3.35
N SER A 45 2.95 -10.75 -3.80
CA SER A 45 3.23 -11.51 -5.03
C SER A 45 2.89 -13.00 -4.89
N LEU A 46 3.17 -13.60 -3.73
CA LEU A 46 2.79 -14.98 -3.43
C LEU A 46 1.27 -15.14 -3.36
N TYR A 47 0.56 -14.17 -2.79
CA TYR A 47 -0.91 -14.13 -2.83
C TYR A 47 -1.40 -14.01 -4.28
N GLY A 48 -0.84 -13.08 -5.06
CA GLY A 48 -1.19 -12.92 -6.48
C GLY A 48 -0.96 -14.20 -7.31
N LEU A 49 0.15 -14.88 -7.07
CA LEU A 49 0.46 -16.18 -7.69
C LEU A 49 -0.58 -17.25 -7.32
N LEU A 50 -0.93 -17.35 -6.03
CA LEU A 50 -1.96 -18.27 -5.55
C LEU A 50 -3.31 -17.99 -6.23
N ILE A 51 -3.72 -16.73 -6.28
CA ILE A 51 -4.99 -16.32 -6.92
C ILE A 51 -4.97 -16.61 -8.42
N GLY A 52 -3.92 -16.23 -9.14
CA GLY A 52 -3.79 -16.50 -10.58
C GLY A 52 -3.87 -18.00 -10.90
N SER A 53 -3.33 -18.85 -10.02
CA SER A 53 -3.46 -20.31 -10.12
C SER A 53 -4.89 -20.80 -9.87
N ILE A 54 -5.58 -20.25 -8.86
CA ILE A 54 -6.95 -20.68 -8.50
C ILE A 54 -7.96 -20.29 -9.58
N VAL A 55 -7.87 -19.08 -10.12
CA VAL A 55 -8.78 -18.57 -11.17
C VAL A 55 -8.86 -19.54 -12.35
N HIS A 56 -7.70 -20.03 -12.81
CA HIS A 56 -7.64 -21.02 -13.88
C HIS A 56 -8.26 -22.37 -13.49
N GLY A 57 -7.95 -22.87 -12.29
CA GLY A 57 -8.47 -24.16 -11.80
C GLY A 57 -9.99 -24.19 -11.60
N ILE A 58 -10.62 -23.05 -11.32
CA ILE A 58 -12.08 -22.93 -11.21
C ILE A 58 -12.77 -23.34 -12.53
N GLY A 59 -12.21 -22.97 -13.68
CA GLY A 59 -12.79 -23.29 -14.99
C GLY A 59 -12.80 -24.79 -15.29
N ASP A 60 -11.73 -25.49 -14.91
CA ASP A 60 -11.54 -26.90 -15.23
C ASP A 60 -12.25 -27.84 -14.24
N GLU A 61 -12.25 -27.53 -12.94
CA GLU A 61 -12.85 -28.41 -11.91
C GLU A 61 -14.37 -28.25 -11.78
N MET A 62 -14.93 -27.06 -12.04
CA MET A 62 -16.38 -26.83 -11.91
C MET A 62 -17.21 -27.57 -12.97
N GLY A 63 -16.59 -27.99 -14.09
CA GLY A 63 -17.24 -28.77 -15.14
C GLY A 63 -17.69 -30.17 -14.69
N ASP A 64 -17.03 -30.73 -13.68
CA ASP A 64 -17.16 -32.16 -13.36
C ASP A 64 -18.26 -32.47 -12.32
N SER A 65 -18.63 -31.51 -11.45
CA SER A 65 -19.69 -31.71 -10.45
C SER A 65 -21.04 -31.11 -10.87
N GLN A 66 -22.14 -31.85 -10.67
CA GLN A 66 -23.49 -31.33 -10.92
C GLN A 66 -23.85 -30.17 -9.98
N VAL A 67 -23.37 -30.22 -8.73
CA VAL A 67 -23.59 -29.15 -7.73
C VAL A 67 -22.88 -27.85 -8.14
N ALA A 68 -21.64 -27.91 -8.63
CA ALA A 68 -20.94 -26.74 -9.13
C ALA A 68 -21.65 -26.15 -10.35
N ARG A 69 -22.12 -26.99 -11.28
CA ARG A 69 -22.89 -26.52 -12.44
C ARG A 69 -24.18 -25.81 -12.05
N ASP A 70 -24.95 -26.33 -11.10
CA ASP A 70 -26.17 -25.67 -10.62
C ASP A 70 -25.87 -24.31 -9.96
N ILE A 71 -24.81 -24.20 -9.17
CA ILE A 71 -24.37 -22.94 -8.54
C ILE A 71 -23.93 -21.94 -9.61
N VAL A 72 -23.09 -22.36 -10.57
CA VAL A 72 -22.61 -21.54 -11.68
C VAL A 72 -23.77 -21.01 -12.51
N THR A 73 -24.75 -21.86 -12.82
CA THR A 73 -25.91 -21.46 -13.62
C THR A 73 -26.77 -20.43 -12.88
N ARG A 74 -26.96 -20.60 -11.57
CA ARG A 74 -27.68 -19.62 -10.73
C ARG A 74 -26.94 -18.28 -10.59
N LEU A 75 -25.61 -18.30 -10.64
CA LEU A 75 -24.76 -17.10 -10.55
C LEU A 75 -24.56 -16.39 -11.91
N GLY A 76 -25.14 -16.90 -13.00
CA GLY A 76 -25.08 -16.27 -14.32
C GLY A 76 -23.98 -16.81 -15.25
N GLY A 77 -23.40 -17.96 -14.93
CA GLY A 77 -22.39 -18.65 -15.76
C GLY A 77 -20.98 -18.59 -15.18
N SER A 78 -20.06 -19.37 -15.79
CA SER A 78 -18.68 -19.52 -15.30
C SER A 78 -17.91 -18.21 -15.31
N SER A 79 -18.14 -17.37 -16.33
CA SER A 79 -17.53 -16.05 -16.43
C SER A 79 -17.95 -15.11 -15.28
N ALA A 80 -19.22 -15.15 -14.84
CA ALA A 80 -19.68 -14.34 -13.72
C ALA A 80 -19.04 -14.76 -12.39
N VAL A 81 -18.88 -16.07 -12.18
CA VAL A 81 -18.21 -16.63 -11.00
C VAL A 81 -16.72 -16.26 -10.98
N GLU A 82 -16.05 -16.39 -12.12
CA GLU A 82 -14.65 -16.01 -12.29
C GLU A 82 -14.42 -14.52 -12.00
N GLN A 83 -15.29 -13.66 -12.55
CA GLN A 83 -15.25 -12.22 -12.33
C GLN A 83 -15.49 -11.84 -10.86
N ALA A 84 -16.46 -12.46 -10.20
CA ALA A 84 -16.73 -12.24 -8.78
C ALA A 84 -15.54 -12.68 -7.91
N PHE A 85 -14.90 -13.81 -8.25
CA PHE A 85 -13.71 -14.28 -7.56
C PHE A 85 -12.53 -13.31 -7.74
N ILE A 86 -12.28 -12.83 -8.96
CA ILE A 86 -11.25 -11.82 -9.25
C ILE A 86 -11.54 -10.54 -8.44
N ALA A 87 -12.77 -10.06 -8.41
CA ALA A 87 -13.15 -8.86 -7.67
C ALA A 87 -12.83 -8.98 -6.17
N VAL A 88 -13.24 -10.09 -5.55
CA VAL A 88 -12.98 -10.34 -4.12
C VAL A 88 -11.48 -10.51 -3.85
N ALA A 89 -10.78 -11.25 -4.70
CA ALA A 89 -9.35 -11.50 -4.54
C ALA A 89 -8.53 -10.20 -4.64
N PHE A 90 -8.85 -9.32 -5.59
CA PHE A 90 -8.17 -8.02 -5.72
C PHE A 90 -8.54 -7.05 -4.60
N SER A 91 -9.76 -7.12 -4.07
CA SER A 91 -10.17 -6.34 -2.90
C SER A 91 -9.39 -6.79 -1.66
N MET A 92 -9.22 -8.10 -1.45
CA MET A 92 -8.37 -8.65 -0.39
C MET A 92 -6.91 -8.26 -0.54
N LEU A 93 -6.37 -8.37 -1.76
CA LEU A 93 -5.02 -7.91 -2.07
C LEU A 93 -4.84 -6.41 -1.76
N GLY A 94 -5.83 -5.60 -2.10
CA GLY A 94 -5.91 -4.17 -1.75
C GLY A 94 -5.89 -3.95 -0.23
N MET A 95 -6.73 -4.65 0.53
CA MET A 95 -6.75 -4.52 2.00
C MET A 95 -5.41 -4.91 2.65
N ILE A 96 -4.73 -5.94 2.13
CA ILE A 96 -3.38 -6.32 2.57
C ILE A 96 -2.37 -5.21 2.22
N ALA A 97 -2.44 -4.62 1.03
CA ALA A 97 -1.61 -3.48 0.65
C ALA A 97 -1.92 -2.21 1.50
N ALA A 98 -3.16 -2.02 1.92
CA ALA A 98 -3.55 -0.93 2.82
C ALA A 98 -2.94 -1.10 4.22
N ALA A 99 -2.86 -2.33 4.73
CA ALA A 99 -2.13 -2.64 5.95
C ALA A 99 -0.65 -2.24 5.85
N PHE A 100 -0.02 -2.49 4.69
CA PHE A 100 1.34 -2.02 4.43
C PHE A 100 1.43 -0.48 4.39
N ALA A 101 0.48 0.19 3.73
CA ALA A 101 0.40 1.65 3.67
C ALA A 101 0.29 2.28 5.06
N VAL A 102 -0.61 1.78 5.91
CA VAL A 102 -0.76 2.20 7.31
C VAL A 102 0.53 1.95 8.10
N SER A 103 1.15 0.78 7.91
CA SER A 103 2.42 0.44 8.58
C SER A 103 3.52 1.43 8.26
N LEU A 104 3.63 1.87 7.00
CA LEU A 104 4.61 2.86 6.57
C LEU A 104 4.25 4.27 7.08
N ALA A 105 2.98 4.65 7.02
CA ALA A 105 2.51 5.95 7.53
C ALA A 105 2.76 6.12 9.03
N LEU A 106 2.59 5.05 9.82
CA LEU A 106 2.82 5.07 11.27
C LEU A 106 4.30 5.10 11.68
N ARG A 107 5.24 4.94 10.75
CA ARG A 107 6.68 5.06 11.07
C ARG A 107 7.04 6.45 11.57
N LEU A 108 6.40 7.49 11.02
CA LEU A 108 6.50 8.86 11.53
C LEU A 108 6.19 8.93 13.03
N HIS A 109 5.11 8.29 13.44
CA HIS A 109 4.69 8.23 14.84
C HIS A 109 5.69 7.44 15.71
N GLN A 110 6.23 6.34 15.20
CA GLN A 110 7.23 5.54 15.92
C GLN A 110 8.55 6.31 16.09
N GLU A 111 9.00 7.06 15.08
CA GLU A 111 10.21 7.87 15.17
C GLU A 111 10.06 9.05 16.15
N GLU A 112 8.88 9.68 16.20
CA GLU A 112 8.57 10.73 17.18
C GLU A 112 8.49 10.16 18.60
N SER A 113 7.76 9.06 18.80
CA SER A 113 7.56 8.46 20.13
C SER A 113 8.84 7.87 20.76
N THR A 114 9.85 7.53 19.95
CA THR A 114 11.13 6.96 20.41
C THR A 114 12.23 8.00 20.57
N GLN A 115 11.92 9.30 20.54
CA GLN A 115 12.87 10.44 20.59
C GLN A 115 13.94 10.42 19.48
N ARG A 116 13.80 9.56 18.46
CA ARG A 116 14.71 9.54 17.30
C ARG A 116 14.52 10.76 16.42
N ALA A 117 13.32 11.33 16.41
CA ALA A 117 13.02 12.58 15.71
C ALA A 117 13.93 13.74 16.17
N GLU A 118 14.21 13.86 17.47
CA GLU A 118 15.10 14.89 18.00
C GLU A 118 16.54 14.73 17.49
N ALA A 119 17.06 13.49 17.46
CA ALA A 119 18.40 13.21 16.95
C ALA A 119 18.53 13.46 15.44
N VAL A 120 17.48 13.19 14.66
CA VAL A 120 17.45 13.40 13.21
C VAL A 120 17.29 14.88 12.85
N LEU A 121 16.46 15.62 13.60
CA LEU A 121 16.23 17.06 13.40
C LEU A 121 17.30 17.95 14.04
N ALA A 122 18.10 17.41 14.98
CA ALA A 122 19.36 18.02 15.39
C ALA A 122 20.42 17.95 14.28
N GLY A 123 20.28 16.99 13.35
CA GLY A 123 20.91 17.03 12.03
C GLY A 123 20.26 18.09 11.15
N SER A 124 20.96 18.60 10.14
CA SER A 124 20.52 19.71 9.25
C SER A 124 19.31 19.41 8.34
N VAL A 125 18.43 18.49 8.72
CA VAL A 125 17.29 18.02 7.94
C VAL A 125 16.07 18.85 8.30
N SER A 126 15.49 19.52 7.30
CA SER A 126 14.26 20.28 7.52
C SER A 126 13.07 19.36 7.88
N ARG A 127 12.22 19.80 8.82
CA ARG A 127 10.98 19.10 9.22
C ARG A 127 10.09 18.73 8.01
N ARG A 128 10.07 19.58 6.98
CA ARG A 128 9.33 19.33 5.73
C ARG A 128 9.90 18.15 4.95
N HIS A 129 11.23 18.08 4.82
CA HIS A 129 11.87 17.00 4.09
C HIS A 129 11.68 15.64 4.78
N TRP A 130 11.72 15.62 6.11
CA TRP A 130 11.44 14.41 6.91
C TRP A 130 10.00 13.90 6.76
N LEU A 131 9.00 14.79 6.78
CA LEU A 131 7.60 14.40 6.55
C LEU A 131 7.40 13.91 5.11
N THR A 132 7.91 14.65 4.11
CA THR A 132 7.75 14.29 2.70
C THR A 132 8.40 12.96 2.37
N SER A 133 9.58 12.63 2.94
CA SER A 133 10.23 11.34 2.68
C SER A 133 9.36 10.16 3.12
N HIS A 134 8.75 10.25 4.30
CA HIS A 134 7.86 9.21 4.80
C HIS A 134 6.57 9.09 3.99
N LEU A 135 5.98 10.22 3.57
CA LEU A 135 4.80 10.19 2.70
C LEU A 135 5.09 9.54 1.35
N VAL A 136 6.25 9.82 0.75
CA VAL A 136 6.66 9.18 -0.50
C VAL A 136 6.73 7.66 -0.34
N PHE A 137 7.26 7.15 0.76
CA PHE A 137 7.28 5.71 1.03
C PHE A 137 5.88 5.15 1.32
N ALA A 138 5.07 5.83 2.15
CA ALA A 138 3.73 5.37 2.52
C ALA A 138 2.75 5.31 1.35
N ILE A 139 2.95 6.13 0.31
CA ILE A 139 2.15 6.11 -0.92
C ILE A 139 2.79 5.22 -1.98
N GLY A 140 4.08 5.41 -2.25
CA GLY A 140 4.80 4.73 -3.33
C GLY A 140 5.10 3.26 -3.03
N GLY A 141 5.41 2.91 -1.79
CA GLY A 141 5.73 1.53 -1.38
C GLY A 141 4.59 0.54 -1.64
N PRO A 142 3.38 0.80 -1.10
CA PRO A 142 2.20 -0.03 -1.37
C PRO A 142 1.81 -0.05 -2.84
N ALA A 143 1.97 1.09 -3.54
CA ALA A 143 1.68 1.15 -4.97
C ALA A 143 2.59 0.23 -5.79
N VAL A 144 3.89 0.28 -5.55
CA VAL A 144 4.85 -0.62 -6.20
C VAL A 144 4.55 -2.07 -5.84
N ALA A 145 4.34 -2.38 -4.56
CA ALA A 145 4.10 -3.74 -4.12
C ALA A 145 2.81 -4.34 -4.73
N LEU A 146 1.74 -3.55 -4.80
CA LEU A 146 0.46 -3.96 -5.38
C LEU A 146 0.54 -4.12 -6.90
N LEU A 147 1.22 -3.22 -7.61
CA LEU A 147 1.41 -3.32 -9.06
C LEU A 147 2.33 -4.50 -9.43
N VAL A 148 3.36 -4.79 -8.62
CA VAL A 148 4.20 -5.99 -8.81
C VAL A 148 3.37 -7.26 -8.59
N ALA A 149 2.52 -7.29 -7.55
CA ALA A 149 1.61 -8.42 -7.33
C ALA A 149 0.61 -8.58 -8.49
N GLY A 150 0.04 -7.48 -9.00
CA GLY A 150 -0.82 -7.49 -10.18
C GLY A 150 -0.10 -7.97 -11.45
N LEU A 151 1.16 -7.58 -11.64
CA LEU A 151 2.00 -8.05 -12.75
C LEU A 151 2.22 -9.56 -12.67
N VAL A 152 2.62 -10.07 -11.49
CA VAL A 152 2.80 -11.51 -11.27
C VAL A 152 1.50 -12.25 -11.54
N THR A 153 0.39 -11.78 -10.97
CA THR A 153 -0.94 -12.38 -11.18
C THR A 153 -1.32 -12.40 -12.65
N GLY A 154 -1.16 -11.28 -13.36
CA GLY A 154 -1.54 -11.16 -14.77
C GLY A 154 -0.67 -12.00 -15.69
N LEU A 155 0.62 -12.16 -15.38
CA LEU A 155 1.52 -13.06 -16.12
C LEU A 155 1.16 -14.52 -15.90
N THR A 156 0.89 -14.94 -14.66
CA THR A 156 0.51 -16.32 -14.34
C THR A 156 -0.84 -16.68 -14.94
N TYR A 157 -1.86 -15.83 -14.74
CA TYR A 157 -3.20 -16.07 -15.26
C TYR A 157 -3.21 -15.98 -16.80
N GLY A 158 -2.55 -14.99 -17.38
CA GLY A 158 -2.44 -14.85 -18.85
C GLY A 158 -1.67 -16.00 -19.51
N ALA A 159 -0.66 -16.56 -18.85
CA ALA A 159 0.05 -17.74 -19.34
C ALA A 159 -0.84 -18.99 -19.28
N ALA A 160 -1.68 -19.11 -18.25
CA ALA A 160 -2.62 -20.23 -18.09
C ALA A 160 -3.76 -20.18 -19.12
N THR A 161 -4.25 -18.99 -19.47
CA THR A 161 -5.30 -18.81 -20.49
C THR A 161 -4.78 -18.75 -21.92
N GLY A 162 -3.46 -18.64 -22.12
CA GLY A 162 -2.83 -18.52 -23.43
C GLY A 162 -2.97 -17.13 -24.08
N ASP A 163 -3.52 -16.14 -23.37
CA ASP A 163 -3.69 -14.76 -23.85
C ASP A 163 -3.20 -13.73 -22.83
N ILE A 164 -1.88 -13.63 -22.70
CA ILE A 164 -1.22 -12.62 -21.86
C ILE A 164 -1.56 -11.20 -22.34
N GLY A 165 -1.70 -11.00 -23.66
CA GLY A 165 -1.92 -9.69 -24.27
C GLY A 165 -3.23 -9.04 -23.84
N ALA A 166 -4.33 -9.81 -23.81
CA ALA A 166 -5.62 -9.33 -23.34
C ALA A 166 -5.74 -9.33 -21.80
N THR A 167 -5.13 -10.32 -21.15
CA THR A 167 -5.28 -10.54 -19.70
C THR A 167 -4.48 -9.54 -18.86
N LEU A 168 -3.22 -9.32 -19.21
CA LEU A 168 -2.29 -8.55 -18.39
C LEU A 168 -2.74 -7.09 -18.17
N PRO A 169 -3.17 -6.32 -19.19
CA PRO A 169 -3.65 -4.96 -19.00
C PRO A 169 -4.87 -4.89 -18.07
N THR A 170 -5.79 -5.85 -18.20
CA THR A 170 -7.00 -5.94 -17.36
C THR A 170 -6.63 -6.18 -15.90
N VAL A 171 -5.78 -7.18 -15.64
CA VAL A 171 -5.35 -7.54 -14.28
C VAL A 171 -4.54 -6.42 -13.63
N LEU A 172 -3.62 -5.79 -14.38
CA LEU A 172 -2.87 -4.63 -13.90
C LEU A 172 -3.78 -3.43 -13.65
N GLY A 173 -4.77 -3.20 -14.52
CA GLY A 173 -5.77 -2.15 -14.33
C GLY A 173 -6.59 -2.38 -13.07
N THR A 174 -7.03 -3.61 -12.81
CA THR A 174 -7.73 -3.99 -11.57
C THR A 174 -6.85 -3.75 -10.35
N ALA A 175 -5.57 -4.13 -10.39
CA ALA A 175 -4.63 -3.86 -9.29
C ALA A 175 -4.45 -2.35 -9.06
N ALA A 176 -4.31 -1.56 -10.13
CA ALA A 176 -4.13 -0.11 -10.05
C ALA A 176 -5.39 0.61 -9.54
N ALA A 177 -6.59 0.12 -9.89
CA ALA A 177 -7.85 0.68 -9.43
C ALA A 177 -8.03 0.59 -7.91
N GLN A 178 -7.34 -0.34 -7.25
CA GLN A 178 -7.37 -0.49 -5.79
C GLN A 178 -6.57 0.60 -5.05
N LEU A 179 -5.66 1.32 -5.74
CA LEU A 179 -4.72 2.24 -5.08
C LEU A 179 -5.38 3.36 -4.25
N PRO A 180 -6.45 4.03 -4.71
CA PRO A 180 -7.09 5.06 -3.90
C PRO A 180 -7.69 4.49 -2.61
N ALA A 181 -8.33 3.32 -2.67
CA ALA A 181 -8.84 2.66 -1.47
C ALA A 181 -7.70 2.23 -0.51
N VAL A 182 -6.56 1.82 -1.06
CA VAL A 182 -5.35 1.45 -0.30
C VAL A 182 -4.74 2.64 0.45
N TRP A 183 -4.76 3.83 -0.14
CA TRP A 183 -4.15 5.02 0.44
C TRP A 183 -5.02 5.66 1.52
N LEU A 184 -6.34 5.49 1.48
CA LEU A 184 -7.27 6.15 2.39
C LEU A 184 -6.98 5.90 3.89
N PRO A 185 -6.77 4.65 4.37
CA PRO A 185 -6.39 4.42 5.77
C PRO A 185 -5.04 5.07 6.14
N ALA A 186 -4.08 5.10 5.21
CA ALA A 186 -2.79 5.74 5.43
C ALA A 186 -2.91 7.26 5.46
N ALA A 187 -3.76 7.86 4.62
CA ALA A 187 -4.08 9.28 4.63
C ALA A 187 -4.74 9.71 5.94
N VAL A 188 -5.62 8.86 6.49
CA VAL A 188 -6.20 9.06 7.82
C VAL A 188 -5.13 8.95 8.91
N ALA A 189 -4.22 7.97 8.83
CA ALA A 189 -3.09 7.84 9.76
C ALA A 189 -2.22 9.12 9.78
N VAL A 190 -1.93 9.68 8.60
CA VAL A 190 -1.18 10.94 8.44
C VAL A 190 -1.97 12.12 9.03
N THR A 191 -3.28 12.16 8.85
CA THR A 191 -4.15 13.20 9.44
C THR A 191 -4.14 13.14 10.96
N LEU A 192 -4.35 11.95 11.52
CA LEU A 192 -4.33 11.71 12.96
C LEU A 192 -2.96 12.03 13.54
N PHE A 193 -1.88 11.63 12.86
CA PHE A 193 -0.52 12.00 13.23
C PHE A 193 -0.33 13.53 13.24
N GLY A 194 -0.79 14.22 12.20
CA GLY A 194 -0.67 15.68 12.08
C GLY A 194 -1.38 16.47 13.18
N PHE A 195 -2.55 16.03 13.66
CA PHE A 195 -3.30 16.77 14.69
C PHE A 195 -3.14 16.22 16.10
N ALA A 196 -3.07 14.90 16.26
CA ALA A 196 -3.00 14.22 17.54
C ALA A 196 -2.23 12.88 17.44
N PRO A 197 -0.88 12.91 17.42
CA PRO A 197 -0.01 11.75 17.26
C PRO A 197 -0.38 10.55 18.13
N ARG A 198 -0.85 10.78 19.36
CA ARG A 198 -1.33 9.74 20.28
C ARG A 198 -2.43 8.83 19.70
N TRP A 199 -3.20 9.32 18.74
CA TRP A 199 -4.27 8.59 18.07
C TRP A 199 -3.87 8.05 16.71
N ALA A 200 -2.67 8.33 16.20
CA ALA A 200 -2.23 7.82 14.89
C ALA A 200 -2.42 6.29 14.76
N PRO A 201 -2.09 5.45 15.78
CA PRO A 201 -2.33 4.01 15.70
C PRO A 201 -3.80 3.60 15.51
N ALA A 202 -4.78 4.48 15.80
CA ALA A 202 -6.20 4.20 15.59
C ALA A 202 -6.57 3.99 14.12
N ALA A 203 -5.71 4.39 13.17
CA ALA A 203 -5.89 4.08 11.75
C ALA A 203 -5.94 2.56 11.47
N TRP A 204 -5.32 1.71 12.30
CA TRP A 204 -5.51 0.26 12.22
C TRP A 204 -6.94 -0.16 12.53
N GLY A 205 -7.57 0.49 13.52
CA GLY A 205 -8.97 0.25 13.84
C GLY A 205 -9.89 0.61 12.68
N LEU A 206 -9.57 1.69 11.94
CA LEU A 206 -10.29 2.06 10.73
C LEU A 206 -10.16 0.99 9.63
N LEU A 207 -8.93 0.53 9.36
CA LEU A 207 -8.71 -0.54 8.37
C LEU A 207 -9.44 -1.83 8.74
N VAL A 208 -9.37 -2.24 10.00
CA VAL A 208 -10.13 -3.40 10.51
C VAL A 208 -11.63 -3.18 10.37
N GLY A 209 -12.11 -1.95 10.59
CA GLY A 209 -13.49 -1.55 10.34
C GLY A 209 -13.90 -1.75 8.88
N PHE A 210 -13.09 -1.30 7.92
CA PHE A 210 -13.34 -1.52 6.49
C PHE A 210 -13.39 -3.01 6.14
N ILE A 211 -12.43 -3.81 6.63
CA ILE A 211 -12.42 -5.27 6.42
C ILE A 211 -13.70 -5.91 6.99
N ALA A 212 -14.10 -5.51 8.20
CA ALA A 212 -15.29 -6.04 8.86
C ALA A 212 -16.56 -5.68 8.08
N VAL A 213 -16.69 -4.45 7.59
CA VAL A 213 -17.83 -4.01 6.77
C VAL A 213 -17.83 -4.72 5.42
N PHE A 214 -16.67 -4.87 4.76
CA PHE A 214 -16.56 -5.60 3.50
C PHE A 214 -17.03 -7.05 3.66
N MET A 215 -16.64 -7.71 4.75
CA MET A 215 -17.12 -9.07 5.08
C MET A 215 -18.61 -9.08 5.44
N MET A 216 -19.12 -8.05 6.12
CA MET A 216 -20.54 -7.89 6.46
C MET A 216 -21.41 -7.57 5.24
N GLY A 217 -20.90 -6.91 4.21
CA GLY A 217 -21.62 -6.65 2.96
C GLY A 217 -22.00 -7.92 2.20
N SER A 218 -21.38 -9.06 2.54
CA SER A 218 -21.83 -10.39 2.12
C SER A 218 -23.07 -10.90 2.87
N LEU A 219 -23.48 -10.24 3.96
CA LEU A 219 -24.63 -10.55 4.79
C LEU A 219 -25.80 -9.59 4.44
N ALA A 220 -26.97 -10.17 4.15
CA ALA A 220 -28.08 -9.49 3.48
C ALA A 220 -28.77 -8.34 4.25
N ASP A 221 -28.43 -8.09 5.52
CA ASP A 221 -29.18 -7.18 6.42
C ASP A 221 -28.39 -5.94 6.90
N ALA A 222 -27.21 -5.66 6.36
CA ALA A 222 -26.42 -4.50 6.79
C ALA A 222 -27.05 -3.16 6.32
N PRO A 223 -27.00 -2.09 7.15
CA PRO A 223 -27.48 -0.77 6.73
C PRO A 223 -26.68 -0.24 5.53
N HIS A 224 -27.36 0.30 4.51
CA HIS A 224 -26.69 0.81 3.30
C HIS A 224 -25.64 1.89 3.58
N TRP A 225 -25.92 2.82 4.50
CA TRP A 225 -24.95 3.85 4.87
C TRP A 225 -23.64 3.27 5.44
N LEU A 226 -23.68 2.07 6.04
CA LEU A 226 -22.50 1.40 6.55
C LEU A 226 -21.69 0.79 5.41
N LEU A 227 -22.37 0.18 4.43
CA LEU A 227 -21.74 -0.36 3.22
C LEU A 227 -21.12 0.75 2.37
N ASP A 228 -21.78 1.91 2.27
CA ASP A 228 -21.28 3.06 1.54
C ASP A 228 -19.98 3.65 2.13
N LEU A 229 -19.67 3.37 3.39
CA LEU A 229 -18.42 3.79 4.03
C LEU A 229 -17.21 2.92 3.66
N GLU A 230 -17.45 1.75 3.06
CA GLU A 230 -16.43 0.76 2.76
C GLU A 230 -15.75 1.09 1.41
N PRO A 231 -14.49 1.56 1.39
CA PRO A 231 -13.87 2.11 0.19
C PRO A 231 -13.55 1.08 -0.89
N PHE A 232 -13.33 -0.20 -0.54
CA PHE A 232 -12.93 -1.24 -1.48
C PHE A 232 -14.12 -1.69 -2.35
N SER A 233 -15.35 -1.60 -1.86
CA SER A 233 -16.58 -1.89 -2.61
C SER A 233 -16.88 -0.89 -3.73
N HIS A 234 -16.35 0.33 -3.60
CA HIS A 234 -16.50 1.39 -4.61
C HIS A 234 -15.49 1.29 -5.76
N VAL A 235 -14.52 0.38 -5.68
CA VAL A 235 -13.50 0.23 -6.72
C VAL A 235 -14.15 -0.35 -7.99
N PRO A 236 -14.06 0.35 -9.15
CA PRO A 236 -14.67 -0.10 -10.38
C PRO A 236 -13.97 -1.36 -10.91
N HIS A 237 -14.78 -2.26 -11.44
CA HIS A 237 -14.30 -3.49 -12.08
C HIS A 237 -13.71 -3.15 -13.45
N VAL A 238 -12.44 -3.51 -13.68
CA VAL A 238 -11.77 -3.28 -14.95
C VAL A 238 -12.04 -4.46 -15.89
N GLY A 239 -12.36 -4.17 -17.15
CA GLY A 239 -12.61 -5.18 -18.19
C GLY A 239 -14.02 -5.76 -18.22
N ILE A 240 -14.93 -5.30 -17.35
CA ILE A 240 -16.31 -5.79 -17.25
C ILE A 240 -17.28 -4.60 -17.25
N GLY A 241 -18.24 -4.60 -18.18
CA GLY A 241 -19.30 -3.59 -18.23
C GLY A 241 -18.82 -2.16 -18.49
N SER A 242 -19.57 -1.16 -18.01
CA SER A 242 -19.23 0.25 -18.13
C SER A 242 -18.29 0.69 -17.01
N PHE A 243 -16.99 0.71 -17.29
CA PHE A 243 -16.00 1.30 -16.38
C PHE A 243 -16.33 2.78 -16.12
N THR A 244 -16.34 3.19 -14.85
CA THR A 244 -16.48 4.58 -14.43
C THR A 244 -15.34 4.96 -13.51
N ALA A 245 -14.66 6.07 -13.82
CA ALA A 245 -13.59 6.61 -12.98
C ALA A 245 -14.11 7.44 -11.80
N VAL A 246 -15.43 7.69 -11.72
CA VAL A 246 -16.02 8.61 -10.72
C VAL A 246 -15.68 8.21 -9.27
N PRO A 247 -15.81 6.93 -8.85
CA PRO A 247 -15.45 6.56 -7.48
C PRO A 247 -13.96 6.74 -7.17
N LEU A 248 -13.09 6.44 -8.15
CA LEU A 248 -11.65 6.61 -8.02
C LEU A 248 -11.26 8.07 -7.81
N VAL A 249 -11.89 8.98 -8.56
CA VAL A 249 -11.65 10.43 -8.41
C VAL A 249 -12.05 10.89 -7.01
N TRP A 250 -13.21 10.45 -6.50
CA TRP A 250 -13.63 10.79 -5.14
C TRP A 250 -12.67 10.28 -4.07
N LEU A 251 -12.24 9.02 -4.16
CA LEU A 251 -11.25 8.46 -3.23
C LEU A 251 -9.93 9.22 -3.27
N LEU A 252 -9.41 9.54 -4.47
CA LEU A 252 -8.19 10.34 -4.62
C LEU A 252 -8.35 11.75 -4.05
N CYS A 253 -9.51 12.38 -4.21
CA CYS A 253 -9.80 13.67 -3.60
C CYS A 253 -9.81 13.58 -2.07
N LEU A 254 -10.38 12.52 -1.50
CA LEU A 254 -10.36 12.27 -0.05
C LEU A 254 -8.94 12.03 0.46
N ASP A 255 -8.14 11.23 -0.24
CA ASP A 255 -6.73 10.98 0.07
C ASP A 255 -5.94 12.29 0.08
N ALA A 256 -6.05 13.08 -0.99
CA ALA A 256 -5.35 14.35 -1.13
C ALA A 256 -5.77 15.35 -0.04
N ALA A 257 -7.06 15.43 0.27
CA ALA A 257 -7.58 16.29 1.34
C ALA A 257 -7.05 15.86 2.72
N ALA A 258 -7.14 14.57 3.06
CA ALA A 258 -6.67 14.03 4.32
C ALA A 258 -5.15 14.21 4.49
N ILE A 259 -4.35 13.87 3.47
CA ILE A 259 -2.89 14.08 3.51
C ILE A 259 -2.57 15.57 3.69
N THR A 260 -3.25 16.46 2.97
CA THR A 260 -3.05 17.91 3.08
C THR A 260 -3.39 18.42 4.48
N LEU A 261 -4.50 17.97 5.06
CA LEU A 261 -4.89 18.30 6.43
C LEU A 261 -3.86 17.81 7.44
N GLY A 262 -3.37 16.58 7.30
CA GLY A 262 -2.30 16.05 8.16
C GLY A 262 -1.00 16.86 8.06
N VAL A 263 -0.61 17.27 6.86
CA VAL A 263 0.56 18.14 6.65
C VAL A 263 0.37 19.52 7.29
N ILE A 264 -0.82 20.10 7.18
CA ILE A 264 -1.15 21.39 7.82
C ILE A 264 -1.12 21.24 9.35
N GLY A 265 -1.75 20.20 9.89
CA GLY A 265 -1.75 19.89 11.32
C GLY A 265 -0.33 19.76 11.87
N PHE A 266 0.53 19.01 11.16
CA PHE A 266 1.93 18.84 11.55
C PHE A 266 2.71 20.16 11.58
N ARG A 267 2.46 21.07 10.63
CA ARG A 267 3.12 22.39 10.60
C ARG A 267 2.73 23.30 11.76
N GLY A 268 1.51 23.14 12.28
CA GLY A 268 0.99 23.93 13.40
C GLY A 268 1.41 23.41 14.78
N ARG A 269 2.09 22.26 14.86
CA ARG A 269 2.50 21.64 16.13
C ARG A 269 3.97 21.90 16.44
N ASP A 270 4.24 22.22 17.70
CA ASP A 270 5.58 22.12 18.27
C ASP A 270 5.92 20.64 18.49
N LEU A 271 7.12 20.24 18.08
CA LEU A 271 7.63 18.89 18.27
C LEU A 271 7.96 18.70 19.76
N ARG A 272 7.57 17.55 20.29
CA ARG A 272 7.83 17.15 21.67
C ARG A 272 9.09 16.30 21.80
#